data_AF-A0AAU5QZ82-F1
#
_entry.id   AF-A0AAU5QZ82-F1
#
_cell.length_a   1.000
_cell.length_b   1.000
_cell.length_c   1.000
_cell.angle_alpha   90.00
_cell.angle_beta   90.00
_cell.angle_gamma   90.00
#
_symmetry.space_group_name_H-M   'P 1'
#
loop_
_entity.id
_entity.type
_entity.pdbx_description
1 polymer ?
#
loop_
_entity_poly.entity_id
_entity_poly.type
_entity_poly.pdbx_seq_one_letter_code
_entity_poly.pdbx_strand_id
1 'polypeptide(L)' 'MRGRAPGCALVSPVEVTAATVQRGDIIQLGGQACRVRDLFQLPQGSKQLVFESGELLVIHTRTRLVALRLLRRR' A
#
# COMPACT_ATOMS: atom_id res chain seq x y z
N MET A 1 8.27 21.11 -24.04
CA MET A 1 7.69 20.19 -23.04
C MET A 1 8.76 19.91 -21.99
N ARG A 2 8.66 20.47 -20.77
CA ARG A 2 9.66 20.24 -19.72
C ARG A 2 9.46 18.83 -19.15
N GLY A 3 10.39 17.93 -19.43
CA GLY A 3 10.43 16.60 -18.82
C GLY A 3 10.56 16.75 -17.32
N ARG A 4 9.54 16.33 -16.58
CA ARG A 4 9.58 16.30 -15.12
C ARG A 4 10.58 15.21 -14.73
N ALA A 5 11.75 15.63 -14.25
CA ALA A 5 12.69 14.69 -13.64
C ALA A 5 11.94 13.93 -12.53
N PRO A 6 12.02 12.58 -12.47
CA PRO A 6 11.45 11.83 -11.38
C PRO A 6 12.15 12.30 -10.09
N GLY A 7 11.44 13.07 -9.28
CA GLY A 7 11.96 13.52 -8.00
C GLY A 7 12.37 12.29 -7.19
N CYS A 8 13.55 12.34 -6.57
CA CYS A 8 14.04 11.28 -5.69
C CYS A 8 13.04 11.13 -4.52
N ALA A 9 12.11 10.18 -4.66
CA ALA A 9 11.09 9.91 -3.66
C ALA A 9 11.72 9.00 -2.61
N LEU A 10 11.73 9.46 -1.36
CA LEU A 10 12.20 8.65 -0.24
C LEU A 10 11.16 7.56 0.00
N VAL A 11 11.61 6.32 0.13
CA VAL A 11 10.75 5.18 0.47
C VAL A 11 11.15 4.69 1.84
N SER A 12 10.18 4.46 2.73
CA SER A 12 10.43 3.85 4.03
C SER A 12 9.61 2.57 4.17
N PRO A 13 10.17 1.50 4.75
CA PRO A 13 9.36 0.41 5.29
C PRO A 13 8.53 0.96 6.46
N VAL A 14 7.26 0.63 6.48
CA VAL A 14 6.31 1.01 7.53
C VAL A 14 5.42 -0.19 7.80
N GLU A 15 5.19 -0.48 9.07
CA GLU A 15 4.18 -1.46 9.44
C GLU A 15 2.77 -0.87 9.24
N VAL A 16 1.92 -1.59 8.53
CA VAL A 16 0.56 -1.20 8.22
C VAL A 16 -0.45 -2.22 8.74
N THR A 17 -1.62 -1.71 9.09
CA THR A 17 -2.79 -2.49 9.53
C THR A 17 -3.97 -2.19 8.61
N ALA A 18 -5.10 -2.85 8.84
CA ALA A 18 -6.37 -2.49 8.20
C ALA A 18 -6.73 -1.01 8.42
N ALA A 19 -6.27 -0.34 9.47
CA ALA A 19 -6.56 1.08 9.69
C ALA A 19 -5.56 2.03 8.99
N THR A 20 -4.32 1.59 8.77
CA THR A 20 -3.20 2.50 8.40
C THR A 20 -2.64 2.29 6.99
N VAL A 21 -3.04 1.22 6.31
CA VAL A 21 -2.66 0.99 4.90
C VAL A 21 -3.27 2.06 3.99
N GLN A 22 -2.52 2.46 2.98
CA GLN A 22 -2.85 3.57 2.08
C GLN A 22 -2.77 3.13 0.62
N ARG A 23 -3.53 3.82 -0.24
CA ARG A 23 -3.37 3.69 -1.69
C ARG A 23 -1.95 4.12 -2.08
N GLY A 24 -1.33 3.33 -2.95
CA GLY A 24 0.05 3.52 -3.40
C GLY A 24 1.11 2.84 -2.54
N ASP A 25 0.75 2.30 -1.37
CA ASP A 25 1.64 1.42 -0.59
C ASP A 25 2.04 0.20 -1.43
N ILE A 26 3.27 -0.25 -1.28
CA ILE A 26 3.76 -1.49 -1.91
C ILE A 26 3.93 -2.54 -0.83
N ILE A 27 3.15 -3.61 -0.89
CA ILE A 27 3.18 -4.72 0.07
C ILE A 27 3.91 -5.89 -0.57
N GLN A 28 4.83 -6.51 0.18
CA GLN A 28 5.46 -7.75 -0.25
C GLN A 28 4.57 -8.94 0.12
N LEU A 29 4.07 -9.66 -0.90
CA LEU A 29 3.21 -10.83 -0.73
C LEU A 29 3.79 -12.00 -1.52
N GLY A 30 4.17 -13.09 -0.84
CA GLY A 30 4.70 -14.28 -1.52
C GLY A 30 5.95 -14.02 -2.37
N GLY A 31 6.76 -13.02 -2.01
CA GLY A 31 7.94 -12.60 -2.79
C GLY A 31 7.64 -11.63 -3.94
N GLN A 32 6.38 -11.23 -4.14
CA GLN A 32 5.98 -10.27 -5.15
C GLN A 32 5.66 -8.91 -4.53
N ALA A 33 6.11 -7.84 -5.19
CA ALA A 33 5.76 -6.47 -4.84
C ALA A 33 4.37 -6.12 -5.39
N CYS A 34 3.38 -6.02 -4.51
CA CYS A 34 1.99 -5.72 -4.87
C CYS A 34 1.64 -4.29 -4.46
N ARG A 35 1.43 -3.41 -5.45
CA ARG A 35 1.07 -2.01 -5.20
C ARG A 35 -0.43 -1.86 -5.01
N VAL A 36 -0.82 -1.25 -3.89
CA VAL A 36 -2.22 -0.99 -3.55
C VAL A 36 -2.79 0.07 -4.48
N ARG A 37 -3.73 -0.31 -5.32
CA ARG A 37 -4.50 0.60 -6.19
C ARG A 37 -5.68 1.21 -5.43
N ASP A 38 -6.45 0.37 -4.75
CA ASP A 38 -7.66 0.80 -4.05
C ASP A 38 -7.88 0.03 -2.74
N LEU A 39 -8.74 0.57 -1.88
CA LEU A 39 -9.04 0.10 -0.53
C LEU A 39 -10.55 0.16 -0.29
N PHE A 40 -11.16 -0.94 0.11
CA PHE A 40 -12.55 -0.98 0.53
C PHE A 40 -12.65 -1.33 2.02
N GLN A 41 -13.43 -0.55 2.77
CA GLN A 41 -13.78 -0.88 4.15
C GLN A 41 -14.77 -2.05 4.12
N LEU A 42 -14.53 -3.03 4.99
CA LEU A 42 -15.40 -4.18 5.19
C LEU A 42 -15.93 -4.18 6.63
N PRO A 43 -16.96 -4.99 6.93
CA PRO A 43 -17.48 -5.11 8.29
C PRO A 43 -16.40 -5.45 9.32
N GLN A 44 -16.66 -5.09 10.58
CA GLN A 44 -15.78 -5.38 11.72
C GLN A 44 -14.37 -4.76 11.60
N GLY A 45 -14.22 -3.70 10.78
CA GLY A 45 -12.94 -3.00 10.59
C GLY A 45 -11.93 -3.77 9.73
N SER A 46 -12.37 -4.82 9.05
CA SER A 46 -11.56 -5.46 8.02
C SER A 46 -11.43 -4.57 6.78
N LYS A 47 -10.44 -4.83 5.93
CA LYS A 47 -10.19 -4.04 4.73
C LYS A 47 -9.81 -4.95 3.57
N GLN A 48 -10.41 -4.69 2.42
CA GLN A 48 -10.00 -5.30 1.15
C GLN A 48 -9.04 -4.37 0.43
N LEU A 49 -7.86 -4.89 0.12
CA LEU A 49 -6.85 -4.28 -0.72
C LEU A 49 -7.08 -4.73 -2.16
N VAL A 50 -7.11 -3.78 -3.09
CA VAL A 50 -7.06 -4.04 -4.53
C VAL A 50 -5.67 -3.67 -5.02
N PHE A 51 -4.97 -4.61 -5.66
CA PHE A 51 -3.66 -4.33 -6.22
C PHE A 51 -3.75 -3.85 -7.68
N GLU A 52 -2.70 -3.18 -8.16
CA GLU A 52 -2.61 -2.73 -9.56
C GLU A 52 -2.73 -3.88 -10.57
N SER A 53 -2.21 -5.05 -10.22
CA SER A 53 -2.28 -6.29 -10.99
C SER A 53 -3.69 -6.94 -10.99
N GLY A 54 -4.60 -6.50 -10.11
CA GLY A 54 -5.99 -6.94 -10.07
C GLY A 54 -6.31 -7.96 -8.97
N GLU A 55 -5.30 -8.53 -8.30
CA GLU A 55 -5.52 -9.39 -7.15
C GLU A 55 -6.09 -8.62 -5.97
N LEU A 56 -6.74 -9.37 -5.09
CA LEU A 56 -7.39 -8.87 -3.90
C LEU A 56 -6.78 -9.54 -2.67
N LEU A 57 -6.59 -8.76 -1.61
CA LEU A 57 -6.24 -9.29 -0.29
C LEU A 57 -7.15 -8.69 0.77
N VAL A 58 -7.85 -9.55 1.50
CA VAL A 58 -8.61 -9.14 2.69
C VAL A 58 -7.71 -9.25 3.91
N ILE A 59 -7.65 -8.18 4.70
CA ILE A 59 -6.95 -8.14 5.98
C ILE A 59 -7.92 -7.79 7.10
N HIS A 60 -7.74 -8.41 8.26
CA HIS A 60 -8.51 -8.11 9.46
C HIS A 60 -7.81 -7.05 10.32
N THR A 61 -8.50 -6.53 11.33
CA THR A 61 -8.00 -5.47 12.22
C THR A 61 -6.69 -5.80 12.93
N ARG A 62 -6.42 -7.08 13.19
CA ARG A 62 -5.19 -7.56 13.83
C ARG A 62 -4.07 -7.91 12.86
N THR A 63 -4.33 -7.89 11.56
CA THR A 63 -3.32 -8.18 10.55
C THR A 63 -2.31 -7.03 10.50
N ARG A 64 -1.02 -7.37 10.59
CA ARG A 64 0.10 -6.43 10.47
C ARG A 64 0.94 -6.87 9.27
N LEU A 65 1.18 -5.94 8.35
CA LEU A 65 2.00 -6.16 7.15
C LEU A 65 3.10 -5.10 7.09
N VAL A 66 4.19 -5.40 6.40
CA VAL A 66 5.20 -4.38 6.08
C VAL A 66 4.91 -3.85 4.68
N ALA A 67 4.76 -2.53 4.56
CA ALA A 67 4.61 -1.84 3.30
C ALA A 67 5.77 -0.87 3.07
N LEU A 68 6.12 -0.67 1.80
CA LEU A 68 6.98 0.43 1.38
C LEU A 68 6.09 1.62 1.02
N ARG A 69 6.30 2.75 1.70
CA ARG A 69 5.54 3.98 1.50
C ARG A 69 6.42 5.11 0.97
N LEU A 70 5.93 5.78 -0.07
CA LEU A 70 6.57 6.97 -0.62
C LEU A 70 6.36 8.15 0.34
N LEU A 71 7.47 8.62 0.91
CA LEU A 71 7.53 9.87 1.65
C LEU A 71 7.69 11.01 0.64
N ARG A 72 6.64 11.81 0.47
CA ARG A 72 6.79 13.09 -0.22
C ARG A 72 7.60 14.02 0.67
N ARG A 73 8.77 14.47 0.20
CA ARG A 73 9.41 15.68 0.76
C ARG A 73 8.43 16.83 0.55
N ARG A 74 8.00 17.46 1.65
CA ARG A 74 7.23 18.71 1.63
C ARG A 74 8.14 19.85 1.25
#